data_AF-A0A950HJ05-F1
#
_entry.id   AF-A0A950HJ05-F1
#
_cell.length_a   1.000
_cell.length_b   1.000
_cell.length_c   1.000
_cell.angle_alpha   90.00
_cell.angle_beta   90.00
_cell.angle_gamma   90.00
#
_symmetry.space_group_name_H-M   'P 1'
#
loop_
_entity.id
_entity.type
_entity.pdbx_description
1 polymer ?
#
loop_
_entity_poly.entity_id
_entity_poly.type
_entity_poly.pdbx_seq_one_letter_code
_entity_poly.pdbx_strand_id
1 'polypeptide(L)'
;RNDENLLLNQLHLAFIKFHNRVVDALAAQEITDVFGDPFPPAPSTTLPPPNASIDQLLSVRTYYDDLFAKAQQIVRWHYQWIIVHEYLPLVAGQDTVDRIDRDGLQFYAPDGNPFIPVEFAVAAFRFMHPTIRSEYTINDQYTLSLFPLPDPDTGLIPPPPRDPHLRTDLRGGPVAPEFALDFTHFFAIDDNRTPQRARRIEAKLNRRLLDLPSITDVPAEIAPQLRSLVVRNLLRSETQELPSAQDIARKIGQVPLSDAELGTTGPIYLWYYILREADLQHNGGRLGAVGALIVSEVLLGLLEADPISYRSTYPIWTPTLANSKGRFGIAELLRFAGVVK
;
A
#
# COMPACT_ATOMS: atom_id res chain seq x y z
N ARG A 1 -0.05 -12.00 -4.40
CA ARG A 1 -0.97 -12.14 -3.24
C ARG A 1 -2.11 -11.12 -3.34
N ASN A 2 -2.54 -10.79 -4.56
CA ASN A 2 -3.49 -9.70 -4.81
C ASN A 2 -4.92 -10.06 -4.36
N ASP A 3 -5.14 -11.34 -4.08
CA ASP A 3 -6.38 -11.92 -3.56
C ASP A 3 -6.15 -12.54 -2.17
N GLU A 4 -5.35 -11.89 -1.32
CA GLU A 4 -5.24 -12.30 0.09
C GLU A 4 -6.55 -12.01 0.85
N ASN A 5 -7.13 -10.84 0.59
CA ASN A 5 -8.36 -10.36 1.22
C ASN A 5 -9.19 -9.52 0.24
N LEU A 6 -10.49 -9.41 0.49
CA LEU A 6 -11.45 -8.70 -0.35
C LEU A 6 -11.14 -7.21 -0.51
N LEU A 7 -10.55 -6.58 0.51
CA LEU A 7 -10.21 -5.16 0.45
C LEU A 7 -9.09 -4.92 -0.57
N LEU A 8 -8.03 -5.73 -0.49
CA LEU A 8 -6.87 -5.65 -1.37
C LEU A 8 -7.24 -5.98 -2.82
N ASN A 9 -8.04 -7.02 -3.04
CA ASN A 9 -8.49 -7.40 -4.39
C ASN A 9 -9.25 -6.24 -5.06
N GLN A 10 -10.20 -5.63 -4.35
CA GLN A 10 -10.99 -4.53 -4.90
C GLN A 10 -10.17 -3.24 -5.08
N LEU A 11 -9.17 -2.99 -4.22
CA LEU A 11 -8.21 -1.91 -4.46
C LEU A 11 -7.38 -2.16 -5.73
N HIS A 12 -6.92 -3.39 -5.98
CA HIS A 12 -6.26 -3.73 -7.25
C HIS A 12 -7.18 -3.51 -8.45
N LEU A 13 -8.46 -3.89 -8.36
CA LEU A 13 -9.44 -3.61 -9.40
C LEU A 13 -9.60 -2.10 -9.66
N ALA A 14 -9.54 -1.26 -8.62
CA ALA A 14 -9.56 0.19 -8.77
C ALA A 14 -8.34 0.70 -9.56
N PHE A 15 -7.14 0.18 -9.30
CA PHE A 15 -5.94 0.52 -10.08
C PHE A 15 -6.03 0.04 -11.55
N ILE A 16 -6.64 -1.12 -11.80
CA ILE A 16 -6.89 -1.60 -13.18
C ILE A 16 -7.87 -0.68 -13.90
N LYS A 17 -8.96 -0.28 -13.24
CA LYS A 17 -9.95 0.67 -13.79
C LYS A 17 -9.33 2.05 -14.02
N PHE A 18 -8.47 2.50 -13.10
CA PHE A 18 -7.69 3.73 -13.26
C PHE A 18 -6.84 3.67 -14.52
N HIS A 19 -6.03 2.62 -14.68
CA HIS A 19 -5.20 2.41 -15.86
C HIS A 19 -6.03 2.42 -17.17
N ASN A 20 -7.12 1.66 -17.22
CA ASN A 20 -7.94 1.60 -18.43
C ASN A 20 -8.55 2.95 -18.79
N ARG A 21 -8.99 3.73 -17.79
CA ARG A 21 -9.46 5.11 -18.04
C ARG A 21 -8.35 6.05 -18.48
N VAL A 22 -7.12 5.87 -18.00
CA VAL A 22 -5.96 6.63 -18.50
C VAL A 22 -5.71 6.28 -19.96
N VAL A 23 -5.80 5.01 -20.35
CA VAL A 23 -5.68 4.58 -21.76
C VAL A 23 -6.76 5.24 -22.62
N ASP A 24 -8.03 5.16 -22.19
CA ASP A 24 -9.16 5.71 -22.94
C ASP A 24 -9.04 7.24 -23.10
N ALA A 25 -8.76 7.94 -22.00
CA ALA A 25 -8.63 9.41 -21.98
C ALA A 25 -7.42 9.89 -22.79
N LEU A 26 -6.30 9.15 -22.75
CA LEU A 26 -5.10 9.48 -23.52
C LEU A 26 -5.34 9.29 -25.02
N ALA A 27 -5.99 8.19 -25.43
CA ALA A 27 -6.37 7.94 -26.82
C ALA A 27 -7.40 8.96 -27.34
N ALA A 28 -8.30 9.43 -26.48
CA ALA A 28 -9.27 10.48 -26.78
C ALA A 28 -8.68 11.90 -26.74
N GLN A 29 -7.40 12.04 -26.39
CA GLN A 29 -6.71 13.33 -26.22
C GLN A 29 -7.35 14.25 -25.17
N GLU A 30 -8.03 13.66 -24.18
CA GLU A 30 -8.65 14.37 -23.05
C GLU A 30 -7.64 14.70 -21.94
N ILE A 31 -6.55 13.92 -21.88
CA ILE A 31 -5.41 14.13 -20.98
C ILE A 31 -4.11 14.16 -21.79
N THR A 32 -3.06 14.67 -21.15
CA THR A 32 -1.71 14.66 -21.70
C THR A 32 -0.89 13.53 -21.10
N ASP A 33 0.28 13.25 -21.70
CA ASP A 33 1.29 12.43 -21.05
C ASP A 33 1.91 13.13 -19.83
N VAL A 34 2.91 12.50 -19.21
CA VAL A 34 3.57 13.03 -18.00
C VAL A 34 4.34 14.33 -18.23
N PHE A 35 4.62 14.71 -19.48
CA PHE A 35 5.34 15.94 -19.83
C PHE A 35 4.40 17.07 -20.30
N GLY A 36 3.09 16.79 -20.38
CA GLY A 36 2.11 17.77 -20.85
C GLY A 36 1.84 17.70 -22.35
N ASP A 37 2.37 16.70 -23.05
CA ASP A 37 2.15 16.55 -24.49
C ASP A 37 0.89 15.73 -24.78
N PRO A 38 0.06 16.13 -25.76
CA PRO A 38 -1.08 15.33 -26.18
C PRO A 38 -0.61 14.07 -26.91
N PHE A 39 -1.30 12.95 -26.69
CA PHE A 39 -1.00 11.72 -27.41
C PHE A 39 -1.48 11.81 -28.87
N PRO A 40 -0.78 11.23 -29.86
CA PRO A 40 -1.22 11.24 -31.25
C PRO A 40 -2.61 10.59 -31.43
N PRO A 41 -3.43 11.04 -32.39
CA PRO A 41 -4.71 10.41 -32.67
C PRO A 41 -4.51 8.99 -33.24
N ALA A 42 -5.48 8.11 -33.00
CA ALA A 42 -5.46 6.76 -33.52
C ALA A 42 -5.36 6.75 -35.06
N PRO A 43 -4.59 5.82 -35.65
CA PRO A 43 -4.54 5.64 -37.10
C PRO A 43 -5.93 5.24 -37.63
N SER A 44 -6.22 5.61 -38.88
CA SER A 44 -7.50 5.30 -39.54
C SER A 44 -7.82 3.80 -39.48
N THR A 45 -9.05 3.46 -39.08
CA THR A 45 -9.57 2.08 -38.97
C THR A 45 -9.89 1.42 -40.31
N THR A 46 -9.66 2.12 -41.42
CA THR A 46 -9.73 1.52 -42.76
C THR A 46 -8.77 0.34 -42.84
N LEU A 47 -9.26 -0.81 -43.33
CA LEU A 47 -8.41 -1.95 -43.65
C LEU A 47 -7.20 -1.44 -44.43
N PRO A 48 -5.97 -1.83 -44.05
CA PRO A 48 -4.79 -1.51 -44.82
C PRO A 48 -5.06 -1.92 -46.27
N PRO A 49 -4.79 -1.06 -47.27
CA PRO A 49 -5.03 -1.44 -48.65
C PRO A 49 -4.27 -2.73 -48.97
N PRO A 50 -4.68 -3.52 -49.98
CA PRO A 50 -4.07 -4.82 -50.27
C PRO A 50 -2.55 -4.78 -50.51
N ASN A 51 -2.01 -3.60 -50.78
CA ASN A 51 -0.60 -3.27 -51.00
C ASN A 51 0.04 -2.46 -49.86
N ALA A 52 -0.55 -2.44 -48.67
CA ALA A 52 0.00 -1.75 -47.51
C ALA A 52 1.42 -2.24 -47.21
N SER A 53 2.32 -1.31 -46.91
CA SER A 53 3.68 -1.67 -46.53
C SER A 53 3.68 -2.38 -45.17
N ILE A 54 4.73 -3.16 -44.90
CA ILE A 54 4.93 -3.78 -43.58
C ILE A 54 4.91 -2.70 -42.48
N ASP A 55 5.50 -1.54 -42.72
CA ASP A 55 5.51 -0.41 -41.76
C ASP A 55 4.09 0.09 -41.45
N GLN A 56 3.20 0.14 -42.44
CA GLN A 56 1.80 0.53 -42.22
C GLN A 56 1.04 -0.50 -41.37
N LEU A 57 1.33 -1.79 -41.55
CA LEU A 57 0.75 -2.87 -40.74
C LEU A 57 1.30 -2.89 -39.31
N LEU A 58 2.60 -2.59 -39.15
CA LEU A 58 3.25 -2.47 -37.85
C LEU A 58 2.89 -1.17 -37.12
N SER A 59 2.45 -0.13 -37.84
CA SER A 59 2.07 1.17 -37.24
C SER A 59 0.94 1.06 -36.21
N VAL A 60 -0.03 0.16 -36.41
CA VAL A 60 -1.13 -0.07 -35.47
C VAL A 60 -0.64 -0.76 -34.19
N ARG A 61 0.23 -1.78 -34.33
CA ARG A 61 0.85 -2.45 -33.17
C ARG A 61 1.69 -1.46 -32.36
N THR A 62 2.50 -0.64 -33.04
CA THR A 62 3.32 0.39 -32.38
C THR A 62 2.48 1.48 -31.71
N TYR A 63 1.37 1.93 -32.31
CA TYR A 63 0.45 2.88 -31.67
C TYR A 63 -0.09 2.37 -30.32
N TYR A 64 -0.60 1.13 -30.28
CA TYR A 64 -1.18 0.59 -29.05
C TYR A 64 -0.11 0.24 -28.01
N ASP A 65 1.08 -0.19 -28.44
CA ASP A 65 2.22 -0.41 -27.55
C ASP A 65 2.67 0.92 -26.91
N ASP A 66 2.76 2.01 -27.69
CA ASP A 66 3.11 3.35 -27.20
C ASP A 66 2.03 3.91 -26.28
N LEU A 67 0.74 3.74 -26.63
CA LEU A 67 -0.39 4.17 -25.82
C LEU A 67 -0.36 3.49 -24.46
N PHE A 68 -0.15 2.17 -24.44
CA PHE A 68 -0.04 1.40 -23.21
C PHE A 68 1.19 1.82 -22.39
N ALA A 69 2.36 2.01 -23.02
CA ALA A 69 3.57 2.43 -22.34
C ALA A 69 3.41 3.82 -21.70
N LYS A 70 2.79 4.77 -22.39
CA LYS A 70 2.48 6.11 -21.87
C LYS A 70 1.47 6.06 -20.73
N ALA A 71 0.39 5.29 -20.87
CA ALA A 71 -0.57 5.09 -19.80
C ALA A 71 0.08 4.45 -18.56
N GLN A 72 0.92 3.44 -18.75
CA GLN A 72 1.69 2.82 -17.67
C GLN A 72 2.61 3.83 -16.97
N GLN A 73 3.29 4.70 -17.73
CA GLN A 73 4.14 5.75 -17.17
C GLN A 73 3.33 6.72 -16.31
N ILE A 74 2.20 7.21 -16.82
CA ILE A 74 1.27 8.08 -16.08
C ILE A 74 0.84 7.40 -14.77
N VAL A 75 0.34 6.17 -14.84
CA VAL A 75 -0.12 5.42 -13.66
C VAL A 75 1.00 5.23 -12.64
N ARG A 76 2.21 4.87 -13.10
CA ARG A 76 3.38 4.69 -12.22
C ARG A 76 3.73 5.99 -11.52
N TRP A 77 3.88 7.09 -12.25
CA TRP A 77 4.30 8.37 -11.67
C TRP A 77 3.27 8.91 -10.68
N HIS A 78 1.98 8.78 -10.98
CA HIS A 78 0.90 9.16 -10.06
C HIS A 78 0.86 8.26 -8.81
N TYR A 79 1.13 6.96 -8.94
CA TYR A 79 1.24 6.06 -7.78
C TYR A 79 2.45 6.40 -6.90
N GLN A 80 3.61 6.62 -7.51
CA GLN A 80 4.81 7.06 -6.81
C GLN A 80 4.60 8.42 -6.12
N TRP A 81 3.86 9.33 -6.75
CA TRP A 81 3.47 10.60 -6.14
C TRP A 81 2.62 10.42 -4.89
N ILE A 82 1.59 9.55 -4.94
CA ILE A 82 0.79 9.20 -3.75
C ILE A 82 1.68 8.66 -2.63
N ILE A 83 2.69 7.83 -2.96
CA ILE A 83 3.62 7.30 -1.95
C ILE A 83 4.37 8.42 -1.25
N VAL A 84 4.94 9.36 -2.01
CA VAL A 84 5.82 10.42 -1.50
C VAL A 84 5.05 11.54 -0.81
N HIS A 85 3.91 11.95 -1.37
CA HIS A 85 3.20 13.16 -0.96
C HIS A 85 1.92 12.91 -0.16
N GLU A 86 1.48 11.66 -0.02
CA GLU A 86 0.33 11.30 0.83
C GLU A 86 0.69 10.20 1.83
N TYR A 87 1.15 9.04 1.37
CA TYR A 87 1.40 7.89 2.23
C TYR A 87 2.53 8.14 3.23
N LEU A 88 3.73 8.54 2.78
CA LEU A 88 4.88 8.79 3.66
C LEU A 88 4.58 9.89 4.69
N PRO A 89 4.01 11.05 4.34
CA PRO A 89 3.59 12.04 5.32
C PRO A 89 2.60 11.51 6.36
N LEU A 90 1.66 10.65 5.96
CA LEU A 90 0.70 10.03 6.87
C LEU A 90 1.35 9.01 7.83
N VAL A 91 2.29 8.19 7.34
CA VAL A 91 2.85 7.09 8.15
C VAL A 91 4.13 7.45 8.90
N ALA A 92 4.94 8.36 8.36
CA ALA A 92 6.25 8.73 8.89
C ALA A 92 6.36 10.21 9.30
N GLY A 93 5.35 11.03 8.95
CA GLY A 93 5.36 12.46 9.20
C GLY A 93 6.00 13.27 8.07
N GLN A 94 5.43 14.43 7.78
CA GLN A 94 5.95 15.36 6.77
C GLN A 94 7.39 15.80 7.11
N ASP A 95 7.68 15.99 8.39
CA ASP A 95 9.01 16.32 8.91
C ASP A 95 10.10 15.32 8.51
N THR A 96 9.76 14.03 8.43
CA THR A 96 10.69 12.99 7.99
C THR A 96 11.00 13.10 6.49
N VAL A 97 9.96 13.34 5.67
CA VAL A 97 10.10 13.49 4.21
C VAL A 97 10.90 14.76 3.89
N ASP A 98 10.53 15.89 4.48
CA ASP A 98 11.20 17.18 4.28
C ASP A 98 12.69 17.13 4.69
N ARG A 99 13.01 16.36 5.73
CA ARG A 99 14.40 16.14 6.15
C ARG A 99 15.17 15.36 5.09
N ILE A 100 14.61 14.27 4.55
CA ILE A 100 15.30 13.47 3.52
C ILE A 100 15.46 14.29 2.23
N ASP A 101 14.45 15.06 1.82
CA ASP A 101 14.54 15.91 0.63
C ASP A 101 15.61 17.00 0.77
N ARG A 102 15.80 17.54 1.98
CA ARG A 102 16.79 18.58 2.25
C ARG A 102 18.20 18.03 2.48
N ASP A 103 18.32 16.97 3.28
CA ASP A 103 19.60 16.48 3.80
C ASP A 103 20.12 15.26 3.02
N GLY A 104 19.29 14.67 2.16
CA GLY A 104 19.56 13.43 1.43
C GLY A 104 19.33 12.16 2.27
N LEU A 105 19.45 11.01 1.60
CA LEU A 105 19.48 9.69 2.24
C LEU A 105 20.76 9.54 3.08
N GLN A 106 20.66 8.99 4.29
CA GLN A 106 21.80 8.82 5.18
C GLN A 106 22.28 7.36 5.29
N PHE A 107 21.36 6.40 5.23
CA PHE A 107 21.63 4.99 5.49
C PHE A 107 21.29 4.09 4.31
N TYR A 108 20.27 4.44 3.51
CA TYR A 108 19.94 3.69 2.30
C TYR A 108 20.82 4.14 1.12
N ALA A 109 21.88 3.39 0.84
CA ALA A 109 22.82 3.65 -0.26
C ALA A 109 23.08 2.36 -1.07
N PRO A 110 22.21 2.00 -2.02
CA PRO A 110 22.43 0.83 -2.87
C PRO A 110 23.60 1.06 -3.84
N ASP A 111 24.53 0.12 -3.92
CA ASP A 111 25.65 0.15 -4.87
C ASP A 111 25.18 -0.21 -6.28
N GLY A 112 24.48 0.73 -6.91
CA GLY A 112 23.90 0.63 -8.27
C GLY A 112 22.69 -0.31 -8.40
N ASN A 113 22.47 -1.21 -7.46
CA ASN A 113 21.36 -2.16 -7.46
C ASN A 113 20.41 -1.89 -6.28
N PRO A 114 19.29 -1.18 -6.47
CA PRO A 114 18.30 -0.97 -5.41
C PRO A 114 17.76 -2.32 -4.91
N PHE A 115 17.71 -2.48 -3.58
CA PHE A 115 17.21 -3.68 -2.92
C PHE A 115 16.33 -3.33 -1.73
N ILE A 116 15.54 -4.31 -1.25
CA ILE A 116 14.76 -4.15 -0.02
C ILE A 116 15.58 -4.72 1.16
N PRO A 117 15.99 -3.89 2.15
CA PRO A 117 16.73 -4.38 3.31
C PRO A 117 15.87 -5.29 4.20
N VAL A 118 16.51 -6.20 4.94
CA VAL A 118 15.81 -7.12 5.84
C VAL A 118 15.13 -6.36 6.99
N GLU A 119 15.72 -5.27 7.47
CA GLU A 119 15.14 -4.40 8.49
C GLU A 119 13.80 -3.83 8.03
N PHE A 120 13.68 -3.48 6.75
CA PHE A 120 12.43 -3.04 6.14
C PHE A 120 11.44 -4.19 5.99
N ALA A 121 11.82 -5.27 5.29
CA ALA A 121 10.90 -6.35 4.91
C ALA A 121 10.42 -7.21 6.09
N VAL A 122 11.26 -7.39 7.11
CA VAL A 122 11.03 -8.32 8.20
C VAL A 122 10.51 -7.62 9.44
N ALA A 123 10.78 -6.32 9.61
CA ALA A 123 10.36 -5.57 10.79
C ALA A 123 9.64 -4.26 10.45
N ALA A 124 10.33 -3.25 9.92
CA ALA A 124 9.79 -1.89 9.86
C ALA A 124 8.51 -1.81 9.04
N PHE A 125 8.43 -2.43 7.87
CA PHE A 125 7.24 -2.41 7.02
C PHE A 125 6.13 -3.38 7.47
N ARG A 126 6.34 -4.10 8.58
CA ARG A 126 5.30 -4.92 9.26
C ARG A 126 4.59 -4.16 10.37
N PHE A 127 4.85 -2.86 10.52
CA PHE A 127 4.17 -1.99 11.49
C PHE A 127 2.65 -1.92 11.29
N MET A 128 2.15 -2.33 10.12
CA MET A 128 0.71 -2.34 9.80
C MET A 128 -0.04 -3.55 10.38
N HIS A 129 0.64 -4.61 10.86
CA HIS A 129 -0.07 -5.77 11.42
C HIS A 129 -0.99 -5.43 12.62
N PRO A 130 -0.60 -4.56 13.58
CA PRO A 130 -1.49 -4.13 14.67
C PRO A 130 -2.61 -3.19 14.22
N THR A 131 -2.48 -2.54 13.06
CA THR A 131 -3.45 -1.57 12.56
C THR A 131 -4.70 -2.24 11.97
N ILE A 132 -4.63 -3.55 11.74
CA ILE A 132 -5.71 -4.38 11.20
C ILE A 132 -6.87 -4.52 12.20
N ARG A 133 -8.10 -4.30 11.71
CA ARG A 133 -9.35 -4.39 12.47
C ARG A 133 -9.92 -5.82 12.42
N SER A 134 -10.83 -6.14 13.34
CA SER A 134 -11.56 -7.42 13.33
C SER A 134 -12.64 -7.48 12.27
N GLU A 135 -13.15 -6.31 11.91
CA GLU A 135 -14.26 -6.11 11.01
C GLU A 135 -14.12 -4.77 10.31
N TYR A 136 -14.73 -4.67 9.13
CA TYR A 136 -14.74 -3.48 8.30
C TYR A 136 -16.14 -3.26 7.77
N THR A 137 -16.65 -2.04 7.91
CA THR A 137 -17.83 -1.59 7.18
C THR A 137 -17.39 -1.37 5.74
N ILE A 138 -17.88 -2.22 4.84
CA ILE A 138 -17.44 -2.24 3.44
C ILE A 138 -18.31 -1.37 2.55
N ASN A 139 -19.57 -1.17 2.95
CA ASN A 139 -20.53 -0.25 2.35
C ASN A 139 -21.69 0.00 3.33
N ASP A 140 -22.69 0.77 2.92
CA ASP A 140 -23.83 1.17 3.77
C ASP A 140 -24.70 0.00 4.25
N GLN A 141 -24.55 -1.19 3.66
CA GLN A 141 -25.36 -2.37 3.96
C GLN A 141 -24.60 -3.44 4.75
N TYR A 142 -23.29 -3.53 4.59
CA TYR A 142 -22.51 -4.67 5.08
C TYR A 142 -21.29 -4.24 5.91
N THR A 143 -21.16 -4.91 7.06
CA THR A 143 -19.93 -4.99 7.85
C THR A 143 -19.49 -6.44 7.89
N LEU A 144 -18.27 -6.72 7.44
CA LEU A 144 -17.73 -8.09 7.33
C LEU A 144 -16.56 -8.30 8.29
N SER A 145 -16.44 -9.52 8.82
CA SER A 145 -15.32 -9.95 9.66
C SER A 145 -14.09 -10.30 8.84
N LEU A 146 -12.89 -10.11 9.42
CA LEU A 146 -11.61 -10.43 8.81
C LEU A 146 -11.47 -11.93 8.46
N PHE A 147 -11.92 -12.80 9.37
CA PHE A 147 -11.96 -14.25 9.20
C PHE A 147 -13.33 -14.79 9.61
N PRO A 148 -13.71 -16.00 9.17
CA PRO A 148 -14.92 -16.67 9.62
C PRO A 148 -14.99 -16.69 11.14
N LEU A 149 -16.15 -16.29 11.65
CA LEU A 149 -16.49 -16.41 13.04
C LEU A 149 -17.03 -17.81 13.33
N PRO A 150 -16.57 -18.43 14.42
CA PRO A 150 -17.49 -18.94 15.40
C PRO A 150 -17.26 -18.11 16.68
N ASP A 151 -18.04 -17.07 16.93
CA ASP A 151 -17.91 -16.38 18.23
C ASP A 151 -19.19 -15.67 18.73
N PRO A 152 -19.75 -16.09 19.88
CA PRO A 152 -20.84 -15.43 20.60
C PRO A 152 -20.48 -14.07 21.25
N ASP A 153 -19.20 -13.65 21.30
CA ASP A 153 -18.77 -12.44 22.03
C ASP A 153 -19.09 -11.10 21.35
N THR A 154 -19.24 -11.08 20.02
CA THR A 154 -19.59 -9.83 19.30
C THR A 154 -21.09 -9.60 19.22
N GLY A 155 -21.90 -10.66 19.36
CA GLY A 155 -23.36 -10.63 19.15
C GLY A 155 -23.80 -10.19 17.74
N LEU A 156 -22.86 -9.85 16.85
CA LEU A 156 -23.12 -9.35 15.51
C LEU A 156 -23.23 -10.54 14.56
N ILE A 157 -24.47 -10.93 14.27
CA ILE A 157 -24.77 -11.76 13.12
C ILE A 157 -24.78 -10.81 11.92
N PRO A 158 -23.79 -10.86 11.01
CA PRO A 158 -23.87 -10.06 9.78
C PRO A 158 -25.19 -10.40 9.07
N PRO A 159 -25.89 -9.41 8.49
CA PRO A 159 -27.12 -9.69 7.78
C PRO A 159 -26.85 -10.80 6.76
N PRO A 160 -27.68 -11.86 6.73
CA PRO A 160 -27.43 -12.97 5.84
C PRO A 160 -27.33 -12.45 4.40
N PRO A 161 -26.33 -12.89 3.62
CA PRO A 161 -26.25 -12.52 2.22
C PRO A 161 -27.52 -12.95 1.51
N ARG A 162 -27.84 -12.30 0.38
CA ARG A 162 -29.04 -12.64 -0.39
C ARG A 162 -29.00 -14.09 -0.87
N ASP A 163 -27.80 -14.59 -1.12
CA ASP A 163 -27.52 -16.00 -1.38
C ASP A 163 -26.78 -16.61 -0.17
N PRO A 164 -27.36 -17.61 0.53
CA PRO A 164 -26.75 -18.26 1.70
C PRO A 164 -25.45 -19.02 1.38
N HIS A 165 -25.10 -19.22 0.11
CA HIS A 165 -23.83 -19.82 -0.30
C HIS A 165 -22.68 -18.81 -0.39
N LEU A 166 -22.95 -17.51 -0.24
CA LEU A 166 -21.92 -16.48 -0.30
C LEU A 166 -21.08 -16.44 0.98
N ARG A 167 -19.76 -16.26 0.79
CA ARG A 167 -18.82 -16.06 1.90
C ARG A 167 -19.07 -14.71 2.57
N THR A 168 -19.22 -14.70 3.88
CA THR A 168 -19.53 -13.51 4.70
C THR A 168 -18.31 -12.95 5.46
N ASP A 169 -17.10 -13.21 4.95
CA ASP A 169 -15.84 -12.78 5.53
C ASP A 169 -14.91 -12.17 4.46
N LEU A 170 -13.87 -11.46 4.93
CA LEU A 170 -12.97 -10.68 4.09
C LEU A 170 -11.81 -11.49 3.49
N ARG A 171 -11.74 -12.82 3.65
CA ARG A 171 -10.70 -13.61 2.96
C ARG A 171 -10.82 -13.47 1.44
N GLY A 172 -9.73 -13.64 0.71
CA GLY A 172 -9.73 -13.53 -0.75
C GLY A 172 -10.55 -14.59 -1.47
N GLY A 173 -10.95 -14.29 -2.69
CA GLY A 173 -11.79 -15.11 -3.58
C GLY A 173 -12.84 -14.26 -4.30
N PRO A 174 -13.80 -14.88 -5.01
CA PRO A 174 -14.85 -14.17 -5.73
C PRO A 174 -15.62 -13.16 -4.85
N VAL A 175 -15.88 -11.97 -5.40
CA VAL A 175 -16.58 -10.89 -4.70
C VAL A 175 -18.02 -10.85 -5.19
N ALA A 176 -18.98 -11.03 -4.28
CA ALA A 176 -20.39 -10.85 -4.60
C ALA A 176 -20.68 -9.37 -4.87
N PRO A 177 -21.58 -9.01 -5.82
CA PRO A 177 -21.90 -7.62 -6.11
C PRO A 177 -22.33 -6.80 -4.88
N GLU A 178 -23.04 -7.41 -3.92
CA GLU A 178 -23.42 -6.73 -2.67
C GLU A 178 -22.24 -6.40 -1.74
N PHE A 179 -21.08 -7.02 -1.95
CA PHE A 179 -19.85 -6.77 -1.19
C PHE A 179 -18.87 -5.84 -1.92
N ALA A 180 -19.34 -5.16 -2.98
CA ALA A 180 -18.58 -4.09 -3.60
C ALA A 180 -18.25 -3.02 -2.55
N LEU A 181 -16.98 -2.61 -2.49
CA LEU A 181 -16.54 -1.55 -1.59
C LEU A 181 -17.14 -0.22 -2.01
N ASP A 182 -17.69 0.46 -1.03
CA ASP A 182 -17.84 1.90 -1.07
C ASP A 182 -16.60 2.52 -0.43
N PHE A 183 -15.71 3.04 -1.29
CA PHE A 183 -14.43 3.63 -0.87
C PHE A 183 -14.57 4.86 0.04
N THR A 184 -15.76 5.49 0.10
CA THR A 184 -16.03 6.60 1.04
C THR A 184 -15.97 6.17 2.50
N HIS A 185 -16.11 4.87 2.79
CA HIS A 185 -15.87 4.32 4.13
C HIS A 185 -14.39 4.26 4.49
N PHE A 186 -13.46 4.33 3.53
CA PHE A 186 -12.03 4.07 3.76
C PHE A 186 -11.14 5.31 3.54
N PHE A 187 -11.55 6.21 2.66
CA PHE A 187 -10.78 7.39 2.27
C PHE A 187 -11.62 8.66 2.38
N ALA A 188 -10.97 9.79 2.66
CA ALA A 188 -11.61 11.10 2.76
C ALA A 188 -11.97 11.63 1.36
N ILE A 189 -13.06 11.11 0.80
CA ILE A 189 -13.53 11.40 -0.56
C ILE A 189 -14.80 12.26 -0.54
N ASP A 190 -15.67 12.05 0.44
CA ASP A 190 -16.89 12.82 0.68
C ASP A 190 -16.76 13.59 2.00
N ASP A 191 -16.89 14.91 1.95
CA ASP A 191 -16.78 15.79 3.12
C ASP A 191 -17.87 15.50 4.17
N ASN A 192 -18.97 14.85 3.80
CA ASN A 192 -20.07 14.48 4.69
C ASN A 192 -19.86 13.13 5.38
N ARG A 193 -18.80 12.39 5.03
CA ARG A 193 -18.53 11.06 5.59
C ARG A 193 -17.14 11.02 6.22
N THR A 194 -17.09 10.66 7.50
CA THR A 194 -15.82 10.37 8.17
C THR A 194 -15.39 8.94 7.86
N PRO A 195 -14.21 8.71 7.26
CA PRO A 195 -13.74 7.37 6.95
C PRO A 195 -13.40 6.56 8.20
N GLN A 196 -13.57 5.24 8.12
CA GLN A 196 -13.15 4.32 9.16
C GLN A 196 -11.62 4.25 9.20
N ARG A 197 -11.05 4.63 10.35
CA ARG A 197 -9.59 4.62 10.53
C ARG A 197 -9.09 3.22 10.87
N ALA A 198 -7.85 2.95 10.50
CA ALA A 198 -7.11 1.80 11.01
C ALA A 198 -6.91 1.90 12.53
N ARG A 199 -6.56 0.79 13.17
CA ARG A 199 -6.12 0.82 14.57
C ARG A 199 -4.78 1.53 14.69
N ARG A 200 -4.46 1.98 15.91
CA ARG A 200 -3.18 2.61 16.23
C ARG A 200 -2.01 1.67 15.99
N ILE A 201 -0.86 2.26 15.67
CA ILE A 201 0.44 1.57 15.62
C ILE A 201 0.89 1.41 17.08
N GLU A 202 0.48 0.30 17.70
CA GLU A 202 0.81 -0.04 19.09
C GLU A 202 1.22 -1.52 19.19
N ALA A 203 1.89 -1.90 20.28
CA ALA A 203 2.28 -3.28 20.57
C ALA A 203 1.09 -4.16 21.03
N LYS A 204 -0.09 -3.98 20.41
CA LYS A 204 -1.32 -4.76 20.69
C LYS A 204 -1.99 -5.18 19.39
N LEU A 205 -1.99 -6.48 19.11
CA LEU A 205 -2.61 -7.01 17.90
C LEU A 205 -4.07 -7.36 18.11
N ASN A 206 -4.79 -7.43 17.00
CA ASN A 206 -6.06 -8.10 16.95
C ASN A 206 -5.89 -9.58 17.36
N ARG A 207 -6.71 -10.08 18.28
CA ARG A 207 -6.70 -11.50 18.71
C ARG A 207 -6.82 -12.46 17.53
N ARG A 208 -7.55 -12.08 16.48
CA ARG A 208 -7.66 -12.85 15.23
C ARG A 208 -6.35 -13.09 14.49
N LEU A 209 -5.33 -12.25 14.74
CA LEU A 209 -3.99 -12.39 14.16
C LEU A 209 -3.05 -13.18 15.08
N LEU A 210 -3.45 -13.42 16.34
CA LEU A 210 -2.72 -14.26 17.28
C LEU A 210 -3.09 -15.74 17.11
N ASP A 211 -4.24 -16.03 16.51
CA ASP A 211 -4.70 -17.38 16.22
C ASP A 211 -5.29 -17.47 14.81
N LEU A 212 -4.41 -17.50 13.80
CA LEU A 212 -4.81 -17.64 12.41
C LEU A 212 -5.37 -19.03 12.10
N PRO A 213 -6.26 -19.19 11.09
CA PRO A 213 -6.71 -20.49 10.62
C PRO A 213 -5.54 -21.44 10.33
N SER A 214 -5.79 -22.75 10.49
CA SER A 214 -4.78 -23.80 10.42
C SER A 214 -3.89 -23.68 9.18
N ILE A 215 -2.59 -23.80 9.40
CA ILE A 215 -1.59 -23.87 8.34
C ILE A 215 -1.53 -25.33 7.90
N THR A 216 -1.82 -25.61 6.63
CA THR A 216 -1.44 -26.89 6.03
C THR A 216 0.08 -26.93 5.90
N ASP A 217 0.70 -28.09 6.16
CA ASP A 217 2.15 -28.33 6.00
C ASP A 217 3.07 -27.87 7.14
N VAL A 218 2.60 -28.00 8.39
CA VAL A 218 3.42 -27.78 9.61
C VAL A 218 3.22 -28.95 10.59
N PRO A 219 4.27 -29.46 11.25
CA PRO A 219 4.13 -30.47 12.31
C PRO A 219 3.11 -30.03 13.37
N ALA A 220 2.26 -30.96 13.82
CA ALA A 220 1.14 -30.68 14.72
C ALA A 220 1.59 -30.04 16.05
N GLU A 221 2.83 -30.30 16.46
CA GLU A 221 3.43 -29.87 17.72
C GLU A 221 3.76 -28.37 17.73
N ILE A 222 4.12 -27.79 16.57
CA ILE A 222 4.49 -26.37 16.43
C ILE A 222 3.40 -25.55 15.72
N ALA A 223 2.41 -26.22 15.13
CA ALA A 223 1.30 -25.57 14.44
C ALA A 223 0.57 -24.54 15.33
N PRO A 224 0.26 -24.81 16.62
CA PRO A 224 -0.44 -23.84 17.47
C PRO A 224 0.33 -22.53 17.67
N GLN A 225 1.65 -22.60 17.92
CA GLN A 225 2.49 -21.42 18.11
C GLN A 225 2.64 -20.66 16.80
N LEU A 226 2.80 -21.39 15.69
CA LEU A 226 2.88 -20.80 14.36
C LEU A 226 1.55 -20.22 13.87
N ARG A 227 0.40 -20.43 14.52
CA ARG A 227 -0.83 -19.67 14.18
C ARG A 227 -0.73 -18.18 14.54
N SER A 228 0.15 -17.81 15.46
CA SER A 228 0.37 -16.41 15.83
C SER A 228 1.24 -15.68 14.81
N LEU A 229 0.69 -14.63 14.20
CA LEU A 229 1.44 -13.73 13.32
C LEU A 229 2.62 -13.07 14.05
N VAL A 230 2.49 -12.82 15.35
CA VAL A 230 3.57 -12.28 16.19
C VAL A 230 4.73 -13.28 16.25
N VAL A 231 4.44 -14.54 16.60
CA VAL A 231 5.46 -15.59 16.66
C VAL A 231 6.16 -15.74 15.31
N ARG A 232 5.41 -15.75 14.21
CA ARG A 232 5.99 -15.78 12.85
C ARG A 232 6.91 -14.58 12.57
N ASN A 233 6.54 -13.38 13.01
CA ASN A 233 7.36 -12.18 12.84
C ASN A 233 8.65 -12.23 13.64
N LEU A 234 8.58 -12.64 14.91
CA LEU A 234 9.76 -12.71 15.79
C LEU A 234 10.73 -13.82 15.32
N LEU A 235 10.20 -15.01 15.00
CA LEU A 235 11.03 -16.09 14.43
C LEU A 235 11.66 -15.69 13.10
N ARG A 236 10.98 -14.88 12.27
CA ARG A 236 11.57 -14.37 11.03
C ARG A 236 12.71 -13.39 11.32
N SER A 237 12.59 -12.60 12.38
CA SER A 237 13.65 -11.67 12.80
C SER A 237 14.91 -12.44 13.22
N GLU A 238 14.74 -13.52 14.01
CA GLU A 238 15.83 -14.44 14.38
C GLU A 238 16.45 -15.12 13.15
N THR A 239 15.61 -15.66 12.26
CA THR A 239 16.06 -16.37 11.03
C THR A 239 16.84 -15.45 10.08
N GLN A 240 16.67 -14.14 10.20
CA GLN A 240 17.35 -13.14 9.37
C GLN A 240 18.40 -12.36 10.16
N GLU A 241 18.69 -12.80 11.39
CA GLU A 241 19.72 -12.25 12.26
C GLU A 241 19.63 -10.72 12.38
N LEU A 242 18.39 -10.21 12.50
CA LEU A 242 18.19 -8.77 12.63
C LEU A 242 18.88 -8.25 13.90
N PRO A 243 19.59 -7.10 13.81
CA PRO A 243 20.17 -6.48 14.99
C PRO A 243 19.08 -6.02 15.97
N SER A 244 19.47 -5.82 17.22
CA SER A 244 18.55 -5.26 18.20
C SER A 244 18.13 -3.85 17.79
N ALA A 245 16.89 -3.49 18.14
CA ALA A 245 16.38 -2.17 17.84
C ALA A 245 17.20 -1.07 18.53
N GLN A 246 17.70 -1.35 19.74
CA GLN A 246 18.54 -0.41 20.46
C GLN A 246 19.88 -0.16 19.74
N ASP A 247 20.47 -1.17 19.09
CA ASP A 247 21.68 -0.99 18.31
C ASP A 247 21.43 -0.18 17.03
N ILE A 248 20.30 -0.42 16.37
CA ILE A 248 19.87 0.41 15.24
C ILE A 248 19.69 1.86 15.70
N ALA A 249 18.93 2.09 16.78
CA ALA A 249 18.70 3.44 17.32
C ALA A 249 20.03 4.17 17.59
N ARG A 250 21.00 3.51 18.24
CA ARG A 250 22.34 4.07 18.46
C ARG A 250 23.07 4.36 17.14
N LYS A 251 23.02 3.42 16.17
CA LYS A 251 23.68 3.55 14.87
C LYS A 251 23.16 4.76 14.08
N ILE A 252 21.87 5.07 14.21
CA ILE A 252 21.23 6.22 13.55
C ILE A 252 21.27 7.51 14.40
N GLY A 253 21.97 7.50 15.53
CA GLY A 253 22.12 8.67 16.41
C GLY A 253 20.88 8.99 17.27
N GLN A 254 19.93 8.06 17.40
CA GLN A 254 18.78 8.19 18.29
C GLN A 254 19.09 7.64 19.68
N VAL A 255 18.44 8.21 20.70
CA VAL A 255 18.46 7.64 22.06
C VAL A 255 17.53 6.43 22.08
N PRO A 256 18.02 5.21 22.39
CA PRO A 256 17.16 4.04 22.47
C PRO A 256 16.11 4.19 23.58
N LEU A 257 14.92 3.63 23.37
CA LEU A 257 13.93 3.46 24.43
C LEU A 257 14.54 2.68 25.60
N SER A 258 14.23 3.13 26.82
CA SER A 258 14.61 2.47 28.07
C SER A 258 13.83 1.18 28.31
N ASP A 259 14.35 0.30 29.16
CA ASP A 259 13.67 -0.93 29.56
C ASP A 259 12.28 -0.67 30.16
N ALA A 260 12.12 0.46 30.88
CA ALA A 260 10.84 0.89 31.43
C ALA A 260 9.82 1.26 30.33
N GLU A 261 10.26 1.96 29.29
CA GLU A 261 9.44 2.30 28.13
C GLU A 261 9.06 1.07 27.30
N LEU A 262 9.99 0.11 27.20
CA LEU A 262 9.82 -1.15 26.49
C LEU A 262 8.96 -2.15 27.27
N GLY A 263 8.89 -2.02 28.60
CA GLY A 263 8.20 -2.96 29.49
C GLY A 263 8.91 -4.31 29.61
N THR A 264 10.18 -4.39 29.22
CA THR A 264 11.01 -5.59 29.22
C THR A 264 12.49 -5.18 29.14
N THR A 265 13.40 -6.11 29.45
CA THR A 265 14.85 -5.88 29.48
C THR A 265 15.57 -6.62 28.37
N GLY A 266 16.74 -6.13 27.96
CA GLY A 266 17.64 -6.81 27.02
C GLY A 266 17.45 -6.40 25.55
N PRO A 267 18.15 -7.06 24.61
CA PRO A 267 18.04 -6.77 23.18
C PRO A 267 16.62 -7.02 22.67
N ILE A 268 15.99 -6.00 22.07
CA ILE A 268 14.60 -6.07 21.63
C ILE A 268 14.52 -6.19 20.11
N TYR A 269 13.59 -7.04 19.65
CA TYR A 269 13.25 -7.18 18.24
C TYR A 269 12.79 -5.83 17.65
N LEU A 270 13.39 -5.47 16.51
CA LEU A 270 13.10 -4.23 15.79
C LEU A 270 11.60 -3.97 15.58
N TRP A 271 10.83 -4.99 15.22
CA TRP A 271 9.39 -4.83 15.01
C TRP A 271 8.65 -4.41 16.29
N TYR A 272 8.90 -5.06 17.43
CA TYR A 272 8.26 -4.68 18.70
C TYR A 272 8.66 -3.27 19.13
N TYR A 273 9.95 -2.94 19.00
CA TYR A 273 10.46 -1.61 19.32
C TYR A 273 9.75 -0.53 18.51
N ILE A 274 9.64 -0.68 17.19
CA ILE A 274 8.97 0.30 16.31
C ILE A 274 7.51 0.53 16.75
N LEU A 275 6.81 -0.51 17.20
CA LEU A 275 5.44 -0.37 17.70
C LEU A 275 5.38 0.36 19.04
N ARG A 276 6.31 0.11 19.97
CA ARG A 276 6.42 0.86 21.23
C ARG A 276 6.81 2.31 20.98
N GLU A 277 7.73 2.53 20.06
CA GLU A 277 8.22 3.85 19.67
C GLU A 277 7.09 4.72 19.09
N ALA A 278 6.30 4.17 18.17
CA ALA A 278 5.13 4.85 17.61
C ALA A 278 4.07 5.21 18.67
N ASP A 279 3.80 4.29 19.61
CA ASP A 279 2.88 4.50 20.73
C ASP A 279 3.36 5.62 21.65
N LEU A 280 4.63 5.60 22.05
CA LEU A 280 5.21 6.57 22.99
C LEU A 280 5.40 7.96 22.38
N GLN A 281 5.92 8.04 21.15
CA GLN A 281 6.26 9.33 20.54
C GLN A 281 5.05 10.01 19.89
N HIS A 282 4.10 9.22 19.38
CA HIS A 282 3.02 9.72 18.53
C HIS A 282 1.64 9.13 18.86
N ASN A 283 1.46 8.51 20.04
CA ASN A 283 0.19 7.90 20.47
C ASN A 283 -0.35 6.88 19.43
N GLY A 284 0.57 6.24 18.70
CA GLY A 284 0.31 5.28 17.63
C GLY A 284 -0.34 5.86 16.38
N GLY A 285 -0.28 7.19 16.19
CA GLY A 285 -0.82 7.87 15.01
C GLY A 285 0.09 7.79 13.77
N ARG A 286 1.40 7.67 13.97
CA ARG A 286 2.44 7.51 12.93
C ARG A 286 3.65 6.78 13.52
N LEU A 287 4.56 6.33 12.68
CA LEU A 287 5.82 5.70 13.07
C LEU A 287 6.69 6.66 13.89
N GLY A 288 7.39 6.14 14.88
CA GLY A 288 8.43 6.87 15.61
C GLY A 288 9.74 6.97 14.82
N ALA A 289 10.76 7.60 15.41
CA ALA A 289 12.00 7.96 14.73
C ALA A 289 12.69 6.81 13.97
N VAL A 290 12.93 5.66 14.59
CA VAL A 290 13.58 4.50 13.95
C VAL A 290 12.71 3.96 12.82
N GLY A 291 11.42 3.73 13.09
CA GLY A 291 10.49 3.17 12.10
C GLY A 291 10.30 4.09 10.89
N ALA A 292 10.10 5.39 11.14
CA ALA A 292 9.89 6.41 10.13
C ALA A 292 11.11 6.56 9.23
N LEU A 293 12.32 6.55 9.80
CA LEU A 293 13.58 6.62 9.05
C LEU A 293 13.73 5.43 8.09
N ILE A 294 13.62 4.19 8.60
CA ILE A 294 13.82 2.98 7.79
C ILE A 294 12.80 2.94 6.65
N VAL A 295 11.52 3.20 6.95
CA VAL A 295 10.46 3.14 5.93
C VAL A 295 10.65 4.24 4.88
N SER A 296 10.96 5.46 5.30
CA SER A 296 11.06 6.60 4.38
C SER A 296 12.33 6.53 3.53
N GLU A 297 13.50 6.23 4.10
CA GLU A 297 14.74 6.16 3.31
C GLU A 297 14.72 5.00 2.31
N VAL A 298 14.17 3.84 2.67
CA VAL A 298 14.06 2.74 1.71
C VAL A 298 13.11 3.11 0.58
N LEU A 299 11.91 3.62 0.87
CA LEU A 299 10.96 3.96 -0.19
C LEU A 299 11.46 5.10 -1.09
N LEU A 300 12.01 6.17 -0.50
CA LEU A 300 12.55 7.29 -1.29
C LEU A 300 13.81 6.88 -2.06
N GLY A 301 14.71 6.11 -1.46
CA GLY A 301 15.92 5.65 -2.12
C GLY A 301 15.68 4.67 -3.25
N LEU A 302 14.66 3.80 -3.14
CA LEU A 302 14.22 2.98 -4.28
C LEU A 302 13.74 3.84 -5.45
N LEU A 303 12.99 4.92 -5.18
CA LEU A 303 12.50 5.83 -6.20
C LEU A 303 13.62 6.67 -6.83
N GLU A 304 14.61 7.09 -6.03
CA GLU A 304 15.79 7.82 -6.52
C GLU A 304 16.70 6.94 -7.40
N ALA A 305 16.81 5.64 -7.08
CA ALA A 305 17.60 4.68 -7.84
C ALA A 305 16.86 4.08 -9.06
N ASP A 306 15.53 4.23 -9.14
CA ASP A 306 14.71 3.68 -10.23
C ASP A 306 14.72 4.61 -11.46
N PRO A 307 15.35 4.26 -12.60
CA PRO A 307 15.49 5.15 -13.77
C PRO A 307 14.18 5.46 -14.49
N ILE A 308 13.07 4.83 -14.12
CA ILE A 308 11.74 5.10 -14.67
C ILE A 308 10.81 5.78 -13.65
N SER A 309 11.32 6.13 -12.47
CA SER A 309 10.59 6.92 -11.48
C SER A 309 10.57 8.40 -11.82
N TYR A 310 9.47 9.08 -11.49
CA TYR A 310 9.42 10.54 -11.60
C TYR A 310 10.52 11.20 -10.73
N ARG A 311 10.84 10.62 -9.56
CA ARG A 311 11.78 11.24 -8.61
C ARG A 311 13.22 11.22 -9.10
N SER A 312 13.60 10.26 -9.95
CA SER A 312 14.91 10.21 -10.60
C SER A 312 14.91 10.92 -11.97
N THR A 313 13.83 10.79 -12.74
CA THR A 313 13.75 11.25 -14.13
C THR A 313 13.40 12.74 -14.21
N TYR A 314 12.44 13.19 -13.41
CA TYR A 314 11.98 14.58 -13.38
C TYR A 314 11.53 14.98 -11.97
N PRO A 315 12.47 15.28 -11.04
CA PRO A 315 12.19 15.46 -9.61
C PRO A 315 11.20 16.59 -9.28
N ILE A 316 11.06 17.57 -10.16
CA ILE A 316 10.13 18.70 -10.02
C ILE A 316 8.77 18.43 -10.68
N TRP A 317 8.56 17.23 -11.23
CA TRP A 317 7.31 16.85 -11.86
C TRP A 317 6.15 16.99 -10.89
N THR A 318 5.00 17.41 -11.41
CA THR A 318 3.73 17.44 -10.67
C THR A 318 2.66 16.65 -11.42
N PRO A 319 1.68 16.05 -10.73
CA PRO A 319 0.65 15.23 -11.34
C PRO A 319 -0.14 15.92 -12.44
N THR A 320 -0.16 15.32 -13.63
CA THR A 320 -0.93 15.81 -14.78
C THR A 320 -2.43 15.52 -14.66
N LEU A 321 -2.80 14.60 -13.77
CA LEU A 321 -4.20 14.27 -13.45
C LEU A 321 -4.69 14.95 -12.15
N ALA A 322 -3.96 15.95 -11.65
CA ALA A 322 -4.34 16.70 -10.46
C ALA A 322 -5.72 17.37 -10.60
N ASN A 323 -6.41 17.54 -9.47
CA ASN A 323 -7.64 18.32 -9.43
C ASN A 323 -7.37 19.82 -9.69
N SER A 324 -8.43 20.63 -9.72
CA SER A 324 -8.35 22.09 -9.96
C SER A 324 -7.52 22.87 -8.94
N LYS A 325 -7.14 22.26 -7.81
CA LYS A 325 -6.25 22.83 -6.79
C LYS A 325 -4.80 22.31 -6.90
N GLY A 326 -4.46 21.59 -7.97
CA GLY A 326 -3.13 21.02 -8.18
C GLY A 326 -2.82 19.84 -7.26
N ARG A 327 -3.83 19.20 -6.63
CA ARG A 327 -3.62 18.06 -5.74
C ARG A 327 -3.97 16.75 -6.42
N PHE A 328 -3.16 15.72 -6.19
CA PHE A 328 -3.46 14.35 -6.57
C PHE A 328 -3.12 13.40 -5.43
N GLY A 329 -4.15 12.72 -4.92
CA GLY A 329 -4.06 11.70 -3.88
C GLY A 329 -4.80 10.42 -4.24
N ILE A 330 -4.95 9.51 -3.28
CA ILE A 330 -5.73 8.28 -3.49
C ILE A 330 -7.20 8.59 -3.83
N ALA A 331 -7.75 9.68 -3.28
CA ALA A 331 -9.11 10.13 -3.57
C ALA A 331 -9.29 10.53 -5.03
N GLU A 332 -8.37 11.33 -5.59
CA GLU A 332 -8.37 11.69 -7.01
C GLU A 332 -8.21 10.47 -7.91
N LEU A 333 -7.31 9.54 -7.56
CA LEU A 333 -7.15 8.28 -8.29
C LEU A 333 -8.47 7.50 -8.34
N LEU A 334 -9.15 7.32 -7.21
CA LEU A 334 -10.40 6.57 -7.13
C LEU A 334 -11.56 7.26 -7.89
N ARG A 335 -11.62 8.61 -7.86
CA ARG A 335 -12.59 9.38 -8.66
C ARG A 335 -12.30 9.22 -10.15
N PHE A 336 -11.04 9.37 -10.58
CA PHE A 336 -10.65 9.18 -11.97
C PHE A 336 -10.93 7.75 -12.43
N ALA A 337 -10.65 6.76 -11.58
CA ALA A 337 -10.98 5.35 -11.82
C ALA A 337 -12.48 5.06 -11.88
N GLY A 338 -13.35 6.04 -11.55
CA GLY A 338 -14.81 5.94 -11.52
C GLY A 338 -15.30 4.76 -10.68
N VAL A 339 -14.69 4.59 -9.50
CA VAL A 339 -15.08 3.60 -8.48
C VAL A 339 -15.67 4.26 -7.22
N VAL A 340 -15.85 5.58 -7.27
CA VAL A 340 -16.55 6.39 -6.27
C VAL A 340 -17.84 6.86 -6.90
N LYS A 341 -18.94 6.82 -6.16
CA LYS A 341 -20.25 7.33 -6.60
C LYS A 341 -20.41 8.82 -6.33
#